data_AF-A0A6J7EKN0-F1
#
_entry.id   AF-A0A6J7EKN0-F1
#
_cell.length_a   1.000
_cell.length_b   1.000
_cell.length_c   1.000
_cell.angle_alpha   90.00
_cell.angle_beta   90.00
_cell.angle_gamma   90.00
#
_symmetry.space_group_name_H-M   'P 1'
#
loop_
_entity.id
_entity.type
_entity.pdbx_description
1 polymer ?
#
loop_
_entity_poly.entity_id
_entity_poly.type
_entity_poly.pdbx_seq_one_letter_code
_entity_poly.pdbx_strand_id
1 'polypeptide(L)'
;MAIEGTGYQAELMRSYLEAFDEDAYATSHVGFGMNTGARWDFLELYDRSDINGTEARAFAGNFLFSTGANENAKRFTAGHFDLPMRHHSVWLDDHQVVDRGTLVGVAAGEAN
;
A
#
# COMPACT_ATOMS: atom_id res chain seq x y z
N MET A 1 15.76 -12.29 0.93
CA MET A 1 14.43 -11.68 0.78
C MET A 1 13.75 -12.37 -0.39
N ALA A 2 12.47 -12.75 -0.28
CA ALA A 2 11.80 -13.54 -1.31
C ALA A 2 10.36 -13.04 -1.54
N ILE A 3 9.92 -13.08 -2.79
CA ILE A 3 8.51 -12.97 -3.16
C ILE A 3 8.05 -14.40 -3.42
N GLU A 4 7.23 -14.93 -2.52
CA GLU A 4 6.79 -16.33 -2.53
C GLU A 4 5.38 -16.48 -3.12
N GLY A 5 5.01 -17.72 -3.46
CA GLY A 5 3.72 -18.05 -4.06
C GLY A 5 3.83 -18.62 -5.48
N THR A 6 2.89 -19.53 -5.80
CA THR A 6 2.84 -20.27 -7.08
C THR A 6 1.90 -19.64 -8.10
N GLY A 7 1.22 -18.55 -7.74
CA GLY A 7 0.29 -17.85 -8.62
C GLY A 7 1.01 -16.93 -9.62
N TYR A 8 0.36 -16.66 -10.74
CA TYR A 8 0.87 -15.80 -11.81
C TYR A 8 1.25 -14.38 -11.33
N GLN A 9 0.53 -13.82 -10.34
CA GLN A 9 0.85 -12.51 -9.79
C GLN A 9 2.23 -12.47 -9.10
N ALA A 10 2.62 -13.56 -8.43
CA ALA A 10 3.93 -13.63 -7.78
C ALA A 10 5.06 -13.74 -8.81
N GLU A 11 4.84 -14.48 -9.91
CA GLU A 11 5.78 -14.55 -11.03
C GLU A 11 5.95 -13.19 -11.71
N LEU A 12 4.84 -12.49 -11.99
CA LEU A 12 4.88 -11.14 -12.55
C LEU A 12 5.65 -10.16 -11.66
N MET A 13 5.39 -10.18 -10.35
CA MET A 13 6.06 -9.27 -9.42
C MET A 13 7.56 -9.54 -9.34
N ARG A 14 7.98 -10.82 -9.31
CA ARG A 14 9.41 -11.20 -9.37
C ARG A 14 10.05 -10.72 -10.67
N SER A 15 9.47 -11.07 -11.81
CA SER A 15 10.00 -10.69 -13.12
C SER A 15 10.08 -9.18 -13.31
N TYR A 16 9.11 -8.42 -12.80
CA TYR A 16 9.12 -6.97 -12.89
C TYR A 16 10.23 -6.36 -12.02
N LEU A 17 10.36 -6.78 -10.75
CA LEU A 17 11.37 -6.23 -9.84
C LEU A 17 12.81 -6.63 -10.24
N GLU A 18 13.00 -7.79 -10.87
CA GLU A 18 14.30 -8.24 -11.40
C GLU A 18 14.86 -7.30 -12.49
N ALA A 19 14.02 -6.47 -13.10
CA ALA A 19 14.46 -5.47 -14.08
C ALA A 19 15.13 -4.23 -13.45
N PHE A 20 15.16 -4.13 -12.12
CA PHE A 20 15.69 -3.00 -11.36
C PHE A 20 16.86 -3.42 -10.45
N ASP A 21 17.43 -2.46 -9.74
CA ASP A 21 18.49 -2.70 -8.75
C ASP A 21 17.94 -3.30 -7.44
N GLU A 22 18.85 -3.67 -6.54
CA GLU A 22 18.52 -4.33 -5.26
C GLU A 22 17.65 -3.47 -4.32
N ASP A 23 17.71 -2.14 -4.45
CA ASP A 23 16.94 -1.23 -3.61
C ASP A 23 15.44 -1.33 -3.92
N ALA A 24 15.04 -1.83 -5.09
CA ALA A 24 13.64 -2.02 -5.48
C ALA A 24 12.87 -2.95 -4.54
N TYR A 25 13.58 -3.85 -3.86
CA TYR A 25 13.01 -4.78 -2.89
C TYR A 25 12.91 -4.18 -1.47
N ALA A 26 13.62 -3.09 -1.18
CA ALA A 26 13.66 -2.52 0.16
C ALA A 26 12.33 -1.83 0.53
N THR A 27 11.87 -1.98 1.77
CA THR A 27 10.69 -1.25 2.27
C THR A 27 10.91 0.26 2.20
N SER A 28 9.98 0.98 1.60
CA SER A 28 9.96 2.44 1.55
C SER A 28 9.07 3.03 2.65
N HIS A 29 7.80 3.30 2.39
CA HIS A 29 6.85 3.81 3.37
C HIS A 29 5.79 2.78 3.75
N VAL A 30 5.25 2.96 4.96
CA VAL A 30 4.06 2.26 5.44
C VAL A 30 3.05 3.27 5.96
N GLY A 31 1.77 2.96 5.85
CA GLY A 31 0.70 3.83 6.33
C GLY A 31 -0.67 3.19 6.19
N PHE A 32 -1.71 4.00 6.40
CA PHE A 32 -3.10 3.61 6.22
C PHE A 32 -3.90 4.75 5.60
N GLY A 33 -4.89 4.40 4.79
CA GLY A 33 -5.76 5.34 4.11
C GLY A 33 -6.82 5.91 5.04
N MET A 34 -7.11 7.20 4.90
CA MET A 34 -8.12 7.92 5.70
C MET A 34 -9.25 8.53 4.87
N ASN A 35 -9.20 8.42 3.54
CA ASN A 35 -10.20 9.03 2.68
C ASN A 35 -11.43 8.12 2.56
N THR A 36 -12.50 8.48 3.26
CA THR A 36 -13.79 7.75 3.26
C THR A 36 -14.55 7.88 1.94
N GLY A 37 -14.20 8.84 1.09
CA GLY A 37 -14.74 8.99 -0.27
C GLY A 37 -14.02 8.13 -1.32
N ALA A 38 -12.80 7.67 -1.03
CA ALA A 38 -12.06 6.78 -1.92
C ALA A 38 -12.55 5.33 -1.78
N ARG A 39 -12.63 4.63 -2.91
CA ARG A 39 -13.18 3.27 -2.99
C ARG A 39 -12.11 2.26 -3.37
N TRP A 40 -12.14 1.09 -2.74
CA TRP A 40 -11.19 0.00 -3.02
C TRP A 40 -11.47 -0.69 -4.36
N ASP A 41 -12.72 -0.69 -4.82
CA ASP A 41 -13.20 -1.35 -6.04
C ASP A 41 -13.16 -0.40 -7.26
N PHE A 42 -12.40 0.70 -7.17
CA PHE A 42 -12.24 1.69 -8.25
C PHE A 42 -11.71 1.09 -9.56
N LEU A 43 -10.92 0.01 -9.50
CA LEU A 43 -10.38 -0.67 -10.69
C LEU A 43 -11.46 -1.29 -11.58
N GLU A 44 -12.67 -1.52 -11.06
CA GLU A 44 -13.82 -2.00 -11.84
C GLU A 44 -14.60 -0.84 -12.48
N LEU A 45 -14.30 0.41 -12.09
CA LEU A 45 -15.08 1.60 -12.47
C LEU A 45 -14.39 2.45 -13.54
N TYR A 46 -13.06 2.38 -13.65
CA TYR A 46 -12.26 3.24 -14.52
C TYR A 46 -11.26 2.42 -15.33
N ASP A 47 -10.91 2.90 -16.52
CA ASP A 47 -9.78 2.34 -17.24
C ASP A 47 -8.48 2.67 -16.49
N ARG A 48 -7.48 1.81 -16.64
CA ARG A 48 -6.14 2.03 -16.10
C ARG A 48 -5.49 3.29 -16.68
N SER A 49 -5.85 3.70 -17.89
CA SER A 49 -5.36 4.95 -18.49
C SER A 49 -5.90 6.22 -17.83
N ASP A 50 -7.02 6.11 -17.12
CA ASP A 50 -7.77 7.26 -16.62
C ASP A 50 -7.38 7.64 -15.19
N ILE A 51 -6.61 6.77 -14.53
CA ILE A 51 -6.30 6.84 -13.11
C ILE A 51 -4.79 6.65 -12.88
N ASN A 52 -4.28 7.28 -11.83
CA ASN A 52 -2.92 7.06 -11.35
C ASN A 52 -2.88 6.14 -10.12
N GLY A 53 -4.03 5.61 -9.68
CA GLY A 53 -4.18 4.74 -8.52
C GLY A 53 -4.27 5.47 -7.17
N THR A 54 -4.63 6.75 -7.14
CA THR A 54 -4.80 7.51 -5.89
C THR A 54 -5.86 6.88 -4.99
N GLU A 55 -6.95 6.40 -5.57
CA GLU A 55 -8.04 5.71 -4.87
C GLU A 55 -7.53 4.47 -4.13
N ALA A 56 -6.68 3.69 -4.80
CA ALA A 56 -6.01 2.52 -4.24
C ALA A 56 -5.21 2.89 -2.98
N ARG A 57 -4.47 4.00 -3.03
CA ARG A 57 -3.61 4.45 -1.94
C ARG A 57 -4.39 5.06 -0.78
N ALA A 58 -5.54 5.69 -1.05
CA ALA A 58 -6.21 6.56 -0.10
C ALA A 58 -7.43 5.95 0.62
N PHE A 59 -8.04 4.87 0.10
CA PHE A 59 -9.31 4.37 0.65
C PHE A 59 -9.22 4.05 2.14
N ALA A 60 -10.22 4.52 2.87
CA ALA A 60 -10.25 4.43 4.33
C ALA A 60 -10.05 3.00 4.83
N GLY A 61 -9.11 2.82 5.77
CA GLY A 61 -8.84 1.55 6.43
C GLY A 61 -7.97 0.58 5.62
N ASN A 62 -7.39 0.98 4.49
CA ASN A 62 -6.33 0.18 3.89
C ASN A 62 -5.09 0.12 4.80
N PHE A 63 -4.21 -0.87 4.57
CA PHE A 63 -2.81 -0.77 4.95
C PHE A 63 -2.00 -0.62 3.68
N LEU A 64 -1.23 0.47 3.56
CA LEU A 64 -0.42 0.76 2.39
C LEU A 64 1.04 0.44 2.70
N PHE A 65 1.58 -0.57 2.04
CA PHE A 65 3.00 -0.91 2.08
C PHE A 65 3.65 -0.54 0.74
N SER A 66 4.88 -0.03 0.79
CA SER A 66 5.63 0.34 -0.41
C SER A 66 7.06 -0.20 -0.39
N THR A 67 7.62 -0.44 -1.59
CA THR A 67 9.02 -0.82 -1.79
C THR A 67 9.73 0.16 -2.72
N GLY A 68 11.06 0.22 -2.64
CA GLY A 68 11.90 0.97 -3.55
C GLY A 68 12.46 2.26 -2.95
N ALA A 69 12.28 3.35 -3.70
CA ALA A 69 12.90 4.64 -3.45
C ALA A 69 12.55 5.21 -2.07
N ASN A 70 13.56 5.74 -1.38
CA ASN A 70 13.41 6.45 -0.12
C ASN A 70 14.60 7.40 0.04
N GLU A 71 14.35 8.70 -0.16
CA GLU A 71 15.40 9.73 -0.12
C GLU A 71 16.05 9.86 1.27
N ASN A 72 15.28 9.65 2.34
CA ASN A 72 15.80 9.68 3.71
C ASN A 72 16.77 8.53 3.96
N ALA A 73 16.62 7.41 3.24
CA ALA A 73 17.51 6.26 3.25
C ALA A 73 18.55 6.30 2.13
N LYS A 74 18.61 7.38 1.33
CA LYS A 74 19.50 7.55 0.16
C LYS A 74 19.33 6.46 -0.91
N ARG A 75 18.12 5.93 -1.08
CA ARG A 75 17.76 4.98 -2.14
C ARG A 75 16.96 5.69 -3.23
N PHE A 76 17.44 5.60 -4.47
CA PHE A 76 16.89 6.33 -5.62
C PHE A 76 16.53 5.39 -6.80
N THR A 77 16.27 4.13 -6.50
CA THR A 77 15.85 3.12 -7.47
C THR A 77 14.59 3.54 -8.22
N ALA A 78 14.49 3.15 -9.49
CA ALA A 78 13.27 3.32 -10.28
C ALA A 78 12.23 2.23 -10.00
N GLY A 79 12.62 1.12 -9.37
CA GLY A 79 11.70 0.03 -9.02
C GLY A 79 10.88 0.39 -7.79
N HIS A 80 9.61 0.75 -7.99
CA HIS A 80 8.70 1.20 -6.93
C HIS A 80 7.34 0.52 -7.02
N PHE A 81 6.82 0.04 -5.89
CA PHE A 81 5.44 -0.42 -5.78
C PHE A 81 4.72 0.22 -4.61
N ASP A 82 3.44 0.48 -4.82
CA ASP A 82 2.47 0.77 -3.77
C ASP A 82 1.47 -0.39 -3.71
N LEU A 83 1.41 -1.06 -2.55
CA LEU A 83 0.61 -2.26 -2.32
C LEU A 83 -0.46 -1.97 -1.27
N PRO A 84 -1.66 -1.50 -1.68
CA PRO A 84 -2.77 -1.31 -0.76
C PRO A 84 -3.40 -2.66 -0.40
N MET A 85 -3.45 -2.95 0.90
CA MET A 85 -3.95 -4.19 1.47
C MET A 85 -5.25 -3.95 2.23
N ARG A 86 -6.17 -4.91 2.17
CA ARG A 86 -7.48 -4.83 2.83
C ARG A 86 -7.52 -5.74 4.06
N HIS A 87 -8.47 -5.48 4.95
CA HIS A 87 -8.78 -6.34 6.11
C HIS A 87 -7.66 -6.47 7.15
N HIS A 88 -6.75 -5.50 7.20
CA HIS A 88 -5.69 -5.47 8.22
C HIS A 88 -6.16 -4.69 9.45
N SER A 89 -5.57 -5.02 10.61
CA SER A 89 -5.61 -4.17 11.80
C SER A 89 -4.27 -3.48 11.95
N VAL A 90 -4.27 -2.18 12.25
CA VAL A 90 -3.07 -1.34 12.35
C VAL A 90 -3.04 -0.72 13.73
N TRP A 91 -1.88 -0.80 14.38
CA TRP A 91 -1.59 -0.29 15.70
C TRP A 91 -0.43 0.69 15.63
N LEU A 92 -0.57 1.83 16.29
CA LEU A 92 0.52 2.76 16.59
C LEU A 92 0.82 2.58 18.07
N ASP A 93 1.90 1.86 18.37
CA ASP A 93 2.18 1.37 19.72
C ASP A 93 0.96 0.62 20.28
N ASP A 94 0.37 1.09 21.38
CA ASP A 94 -0.81 0.51 22.03
C ASP A 94 -2.15 1.09 21.51
N HIS A 95 -2.11 1.94 20.48
CA HIS A 95 -3.30 2.59 19.93
C HIS A 95 -3.73 1.93 18.61
N GLN A 96 -4.83 1.19 18.65
CA GLN A 96 -5.45 0.69 17.42
C GLN A 96 -6.04 1.85 16.61
N VAL A 97 -5.63 1.96 15.34
CA VAL A 97 -6.11 2.99 14.40
C VAL A 97 -6.89 2.41 13.23
N VAL A 98 -6.68 1.13 12.93
CA VAL A 98 -7.52 0.36 11.99
C VAL A 98 -7.89 -0.98 12.64
N ASP A 99 -9.16 -1.35 12.57
CA ASP A 99 -9.64 -2.70 12.89
C ASP A 99 -10.23 -3.39 11.67
N ARG A 100 -9.55 -4.43 11.19
CA ARG A 100 -10.00 -5.28 10.06
C ARG A 100 -10.48 -4.48 8.85
N GLY A 101 -9.79 -3.39 8.55
CA GLY A 101 -10.10 -2.49 7.43
C GLY A 101 -11.06 -1.34 7.74
N THR A 102 -11.38 -1.09 9.01
CA THR A 102 -12.23 0.03 9.47
C THR A 102 -11.40 0.99 10.32
N LEU A 103 -11.48 2.30 10.07
CA LEU A 103 -10.83 3.30 10.93
C LEU A 103 -11.45 3.28 12.33
N VAL A 104 -10.61 3.31 13.37
CA VAL A 104 -11.03 3.31 14.78
C VAL A 104 -10.18 4.29 15.61
N GLY A 105 -10.62 4.55 16.83
CA GLY A 105 -9.90 5.44 17.76
C GLY A 105 -9.68 6.82 17.18
N VAL A 106 -8.46 7.36 17.35
CA VAL A 106 -8.08 8.70 16.86
C VAL A 106 -8.20 8.84 15.34
N ALA A 107 -8.10 7.75 14.58
CA ALA A 107 -8.17 7.77 13.12
C ALA A 107 -9.60 7.84 12.58
N ALA A 108 -10.61 7.46 13.37
CA ALA A 108 -12.01 7.61 12.98
C ALA A 108 -12.48 9.07 13.00
N GLY A 109 -11.66 9.99 13.53
CA GLY A 109 -12.08 11.32 13.95
C GLY A 109 -12.97 11.18 15.17
N GLU A 110 -12.52 11.66 16.33
CA GLU A 110 -13.32 11.57 17.54
C GLU A 110 -14.70 12.22 17.30
N ALA A 111 -15.76 11.39 17.33
CA ALA A 111 -17.01 11.83 17.91
C ALA A 111 -16.78 11.89 19.42
N ASN A 112 -16.23 13.02 19.89
CA ASN A 112 -16.36 13.47 21.26
C ASN A 112 -17.44 14.56 21.31
#